data_AF-A0A4Y6RVJ9-F1
#
_entry.id   AF-A0A4Y6RVJ9-F1
#
_cell.length_a   1.000
_cell.length_b   1.000
_cell.length_c   1.000
_cell.angle_alpha   90.00
_cell.angle_beta   90.00
_cell.angle_gamma   90.00
#
_symmetry.space_group_name_H-M   'P 1'
#
loop_
_entity.id
_entity.type
_entity.pdbx_description
1 polymer ?
#
loop_
_entity_poly.entity_id
_entity_poly.type
_entity_poly.pdbx_seq_one_letter_code
_entity_poly.pdbx_strand_id
1 'polypeptide(L)' 'MALELTRNIADPDGFYEHLVSSQRHMSDEEANQMNARLILILANQVGEMETLKAAIDFAVDPKVGRKQAAA' A
#
# COMPACT_ATOMS: atom_id res chain seq x y z
N MET A 1 7.49 1.87 13.98
CA MET A 1 8.07 0.51 13.84
C MET A 1 8.76 0.40 12.46
N ALA A 2 9.60 -0.61 12.19
CA ALA A 2 10.25 -0.75 10.87
C ALA A 2 9.24 -1.19 9.80
N LEU A 3 9.37 -0.67 8.57
CA LEU A 3 8.56 -1.10 7.43
C LEU A 3 8.80 -2.57 7.09
N GLU A 4 7.75 -3.38 7.13
CA GLU A 4 7.84 -4.75 6.61
C GLU A 4 7.65 -4.78 5.10
N LEU A 5 8.77 -4.97 4.40
CA LEU A 5 8.83 -5.13 2.94
C LEU A 5 8.83 -6.61 2.53
N THR A 6 8.83 -7.52 3.51
CA THR A 6 8.73 -8.95 3.26
C THR A 6 7.28 -9.32 2.88
N ARG A 7 7.13 -10.28 1.96
CA ARG A 7 5.81 -10.76 1.53
C ARG A 7 5.04 -11.30 2.74
N ASN A 8 4.08 -10.53 3.23
CA ASN A 8 3.25 -10.89 4.39
C ASN A 8 1.90 -11.54 3.97
N ILE A 9 1.55 -11.46 2.68
CA ILE A 9 0.34 -12.08 2.13
C ILE A 9 0.70 -13.41 1.47
N ALA A 10 -0.09 -14.45 1.78
CA ALA A 10 0.13 -15.81 1.28
C ALA A 10 -0.06 -15.92 -0.24
N ASP A 11 -0.96 -15.13 -0.81
CA ASP A 11 -1.24 -15.07 -2.24
C ASP A 11 -1.26 -13.62 -2.75
N PRO A 12 -0.08 -13.07 -3.11
CA PRO A 12 0.01 -11.71 -3.63
C PRO A 12 -0.63 -11.56 -5.01
N ASP A 13 -0.62 -12.63 -5.83
CA ASP A 13 -1.16 -12.60 -7.18
C ASP A 13 -2.69 -12.59 -7.15
N GLY A 14 -3.30 -13.40 -6.29
CA GLY A 14 -4.75 -13.40 -6.08
C GLY A 14 -5.27 -12.09 -5.51
N PHE A 15 -4.53 -11.43 -4.61
CA PHE A 15 -4.87 -10.08 -4.16
C PHE A 15 -4.88 -9.08 -5.32
N TYR A 16 -3.83 -9.10 -6.15
CA TYR A 16 -3.71 -8.18 -7.29
C TYR A 16 -4.80 -8.44 -8.34
N GLU A 17 -5.11 -9.71 -8.63
CA GLU A 17 -6.21 -10.09 -9.52
C GLU A 17 -7.55 -9.56 -8.99
N HIS A 18 -7.81 -9.69 -7.69
CA HIS A 18 -9.03 -9.18 -7.07
C HIS A 18 -9.12 -7.64 -7.15
N LEU A 19 -8.00 -6.95 -6.95
CA LEU A 19 -7.93 -5.49 -7.04
C LEU A 19 -8.23 -4.99 -8.46
N VAL A 20 -7.62 -5.61 -9.47
CA VAL A 20 -7.79 -5.24 -10.88
C VAL A 20 -9.19 -5.61 -11.39
N SER A 21 -9.68 -6.81 -11.05
CA SER A 21 -11.02 -7.24 -11.47
C SER A 21 -12.12 -6.36 -10.88
N SER A 22 -11.96 -5.86 -9.66
CA SER A 22 -12.90 -4.93 -9.02
C SER A 22 -13.04 -3.60 -9.75
N GLN A 23 -12.01 -3.17 -10.49
CA GLN A 23 -11.98 -1.89 -11.23
C GLN A 23 -12.32 -2.05 -12.72
N ARG A 24 -12.56 -3.28 -13.22
CA ARG A 24 -12.70 -3.59 -14.65
C ARG A 24 -13.78 -2.79 -15.39
N HIS A 25 -14.82 -2.36 -14.68
CA HIS A 25 -15.95 -1.61 -15.25
C HIS A 25 -16.00 -0.16 -14.80
N MET A 26 -14.96 0.30 -14.09
CA MET A 26 -14.84 1.67 -13.60
C MET A 26 -14.09 2.52 -14.62
N SER A 27 -14.44 3.80 -14.70
CA SER A 27 -13.56 4.81 -15.29
C SER A 27 -12.30 5.00 -14.45
N ASP A 28 -11.25 5.60 -15.05
CA ASP A 28 -10.00 5.89 -14.34
C ASP A 28 -10.21 6.74 -13.08
N GLU A 29 -11.18 7.66 -13.11
CA GLU A 29 -11.54 8.50 -11.98
C GLU A 29 -12.23 7.70 -10.86
N GLU A 30 -13.17 6.83 -11.20
CA GLU A 30 -13.83 5.94 -10.24
C GLU A 30 -12.84 4.94 -9.63
N ALA A 31 -11.94 4.39 -10.43
CA ALA A 31 -10.85 3.52 -9.98
C ALA A 31 -9.93 4.26 -8.99
N ASN A 32 -9.55 5.50 -9.28
CA ASN A 32 -8.76 6.33 -8.36
C ASN A 32 -9.49 6.61 -7.05
N GLN A 33 -10.79 6.91 -7.09
CA GLN A 33 -11.61 7.09 -5.89
C GLN A 33 -11.70 5.79 -5.07
N MET A 34 -11.85 4.64 -5.73
CA MET A 34 -11.83 3.33 -5.09
C MET A 34 -10.49 3.07 -4.39
N ASN A 35 -9.37 3.33 -5.07
CA ASN A 35 -8.02 3.16 -4.53
C ASN A 35 -7.78 4.09 -3.32
N ALA A 36 -8.21 5.35 -3.38
CA ALA A 36 -8.11 6.28 -2.25
C ALA A 36 -8.88 5.77 -1.01
N ARG A 37 -10.10 5.26 -1.21
CA ARG A 37 -10.88 4.63 -0.14
C ARG A 37 -10.20 3.38 0.42
N LEU A 38 -9.66 2.53 -0.45
CA LEU A 38 -8.92 1.34 -0.05
C LEU A 38 -7.69 1.70 0.80
N ILE A 39 -6.91 2.70 0.39
CA ILE A 39 -5.74 3.17 1.15
C ILE A 39 -6.16 3.61 2.55
N LEU A 40 -7.25 4.38 2.69
CA LEU A 40 -7.74 4.81 4.01
C LEU A 40 -8.19 3.63 4.89
N ILE A 41 -8.86 2.64 4.29
CA ILE A 41 -9.27 1.42 5.01
C ILE A 41 -8.03 0.68 5.51
N LEU A 42 -7.04 0.45 4.65
CA LEU A 42 -5.80 -0.23 5.01
C LEU A 42 -4.99 0.56 6.04
N ALA A 43 -4.96 1.89 5.93
CA ALA A 43 -4.31 2.75 6.91
C ALA A 43 -4.92 2.60 8.30
N ASN A 44 -6.25 2.48 8.38
CA ASN A 44 -6.95 2.21 9.64
C ASN A 44 -6.65 0.80 10.19
N GLN A 45 -6.45 -0.20 9.33
CA GLN A 45 -6.05 -1.55 9.77
C GLN A 45 -4.61 -1.58 10.32
N VAL A 46 -3.70 -0.76 9.76
CA VAL A 46 -2.32 -0.64 10.25
C VAL A 46 -2.27 0.13 11.57
N GLY A 47 -3.01 1.23 11.70
CA GLY A 47 -3.20 1.95 12.96
C GLY A 47 -1.99 2.75 13.50
N GLU A 48 -0.83 2.76 12.81
CA GLU A 48 0.38 3.45 13.26
C GLU A 48 0.84 4.52 12.25
N MET A 49 0.72 5.80 12.63
CA MET A 49 1.04 6.94 11.77
C MET A 49 2.50 6.96 11.29
N GLU A 50 3.45 6.60 12.14
CA GLU A 50 4.88 6.58 11.77
C GLU A 50 5.18 5.51 10.72
N THR A 51 4.54 4.33 10.83
CA THR A 51 4.63 3.26 9.83
C THR A 51 4.00 3.68 8.49
N LEU A 52 2.87 4.41 8.54
CA LEU A 52 2.21 4.94 7.34
C LEU A 52 3.06 6.01 6.64
N LYS A 53 3.66 6.95 7.39
CA LYS A 53 4.58 7.96 6.82
C LYS A 53 5.79 7.30 6.18
N ALA A 54 6.41 6.35 6.87
CA ALA A 54 7.53 5.61 6.30
C ALA A 54 7.12 4.90 4.99
N ALA A 55 5.94 4.28 4.95
CA ALA A 55 5.42 3.62 3.75
C ALA A 55 5.25 4.60 2.58
N ILE A 56 4.74 5.80 2.83
CA ILE A 56 4.59 6.86 1.84
C ILE A 56 5.96 7.32 1.33
N ASP A 57 6.90 7.63 2.22
CA ASP A 57 8.24 8.07 1.84
C ASP A 57 8.95 7.01 0.98
N PHE A 58 8.78 5.73 1.31
CA PHE A 58 9.33 4.62 0.52
C PHE A 58 8.66 4.48 -0.86
N ALA A 59 7.34 4.70 -0.95
CA ALA A 59 6.62 4.66 -2.22
C ALA A 59 7.02 5.82 -3.15
N VAL A 60 7.38 6.99 -2.59
CA VAL A 60 7.86 8.17 -3.33
C VAL A 60 9.30 7.97 -3.82
N ASP A 61 10.20 7.50 -2.96
CA ASP A 61 11.58 7.16 -3.33
C ASP A 61 12.03 5.87 -2.61
N PRO A 62 12.09 4.73 -3.33
CA PRO A 62 12.53 3.46 -2.78
C PRO A 62 13.95 3.47 -2.18
N LYS A 63 14.76 4.51 -2.45
CA LYS A 63 16.09 4.67 -1.84
C LYS A 63 16.03 5.23 -0.42
N VAL A 64 14.96 5.93 -0.04
CA VAL A 64 14.80 6.56 1.28
C VAL A 64 14.58 5.52 2.37
N GLY A 65 13.78 4.48 2.14
CA GLY A 65 13.53 3.44 3.16
C GLY A 65 14.74 2.54 3.46
N ARG A 66 15.72 2.42 2.55
CA ARG A 66 16.98 1.72 2.87
C ARG A 66 17.81 2.42 3.95
N LYS A 67 17.67 3.75 4.11
CA LYS A 67 18.36 4.48 5.17
C LYS A 67 17.72 4.27 6.54
N GLN A 68 16.39 4.09 6.60
CA GLN A 68 15.69 3.82 7.87
C GLN A 68 15.90 2.38 8.37
N ALA A 69 16.12 1.41 7.48
CA ALA A 69 16.41 0.02 7.88
C ALA A 69 17.89 -0.23 8.28
N ALA A 70 18.78 0.74 8.01
CA ALA A 70 20.22 0.64 8.27
C ALA A 70 20.70 1.47 9.47
N ALA A 71 19.78 2.10 10.21
CA ALA A 71 20.02 2.90 11.41
C ALA A 71 19.23 2.32 12.59
#